data_AF-A0AA97ABR6-F1
#
_entry.id   AF-A0AA97ABR6-F1
#
_cell.length_a   1.000
_cell.length_b   1.000
_cell.length_c   1.000
_cell.angle_alpha   90.00
_cell.angle_beta   90.00
_cell.angle_gamma   90.00
#
_symmetry.space_group_name_H-M   'P 1'
#
loop_
_entity.id
_entity.type
_entity.pdbx_description
1 polymer ?
#
loop_
_entity_poly.entity_id
_entity_poly.type
_entity_poly.pdbx_seq_one_letter_code
_entity_poly.pdbx_strand_id
1 'polypeptide(L)'
;MVLVITALRGERPPQPSAAQSFSSSAPPGNSSTASTRYPSVPPLPPSAPVRLRIPAIGVNAPMTELSLNDTGALRPPAANMPGFAGWYGAGTPPGSVGTAVTAGHVDTPQGPGVFHRLGELAKGDTIEIIRSDRRTAVFTVDAVELYDKKAFPDEKVYGSSHRPELRVITCGGPYAEETGYQGNVVVFATLTAA
;
A
#
# COMPACT_ATOMS: atom_id res chain seq x y z
N MET A 1 24.18 -1.97 -38.70
CA MET A 1 24.73 -1.32 -37.50
C MET A 1 23.58 -0.60 -36.81
N VAL A 2 22.88 -1.30 -35.91
CA VAL A 2 21.67 -0.77 -35.25
C VAL A 2 22.12 -0.06 -33.98
N LEU A 3 22.00 1.26 -33.99
CA LEU A 3 22.20 2.11 -32.82
C LEU A 3 20.98 1.95 -31.91
N VAL A 4 21.07 1.05 -30.93
CA VAL A 4 20.09 0.98 -29.84
C VAL A 4 20.41 2.10 -28.86
N ILE A 5 19.77 3.26 -29.05
CA ILE A 5 19.75 4.32 -28.05
C ILE A 5 18.65 3.96 -27.04
N THR A 6 18.94 3.08 -26.07
CA THR A 6 18.04 2.92 -24.92
C THR A 6 18.39 4.00 -23.90
N ALA A 7 17.70 5.14 -24.00
CA ALA A 7 17.70 6.14 -22.95
C ALA A 7 16.99 5.56 -21.72
N LEU A 8 17.73 5.14 -20.70
CA LEU A 8 17.19 4.95 -19.34
C LEU A 8 16.99 6.34 -18.70
N ARG A 9 16.00 7.10 -19.19
CA ARG A 9 15.37 8.15 -18.38
C ARG A 9 14.36 7.42 -17.49
N GLY A 10 14.58 7.46 -16.17
CA GLY A 10 13.86 6.68 -15.16
C GLY A 10 12.36 6.57 -15.44
N GLU A 11 11.88 5.33 -15.57
CA GLU A 11 10.48 5.05 -15.84
C GLU A 11 9.61 5.59 -14.69
N ARG A 12 8.60 6.38 -15.07
CA ARG A 12 7.59 6.86 -14.14
C ARG A 12 6.93 5.67 -13.44
N PRO A 13 6.60 5.79 -12.14
CA PRO A 13 5.95 4.71 -11.44
C PRO A 13 4.60 4.39 -12.10
N PRO A 14 4.28 3.10 -12.29
CA PRO A 14 3.00 2.65 -12.81
C PRO A 14 1.86 3.17 -11.95
N GLN A 15 0.77 3.57 -12.61
CA GLN A 15 -0.43 4.09 -11.94
C GLN A 15 -1.53 3.01 -11.94
N PRO A 16 -2.36 2.95 -10.89
CA PRO A 16 -3.50 2.05 -10.88
C PRO A 16 -4.51 2.42 -11.97
N SER A 17 -5.07 1.41 -12.60
CA SER A 17 -6.20 1.46 -13.53
C SER A 17 -7.53 1.44 -12.80
N ALA A 18 -8.60 1.87 -13.48
CA ALA A 18 -9.96 1.85 -12.94
C ALA A 18 -10.46 0.45 -12.53
N ALA A 19 -9.91 -0.61 -13.14
CA ALA A 19 -10.26 -1.99 -12.79
C ALA A 19 -9.72 -2.42 -11.42
N GLN A 20 -8.73 -1.71 -10.89
CA GLN A 20 -8.13 -1.97 -9.58
C GLN A 20 -8.87 -1.22 -8.46
N SER A 21 -9.71 -0.22 -8.77
CA SER A 21 -10.47 0.54 -7.78
C SER A 21 -11.66 -0.24 -7.22
N PHE A 22 -12.22 0.21 -6.10
CA PHE A 22 -13.55 -0.26 -5.71
C PHE A 22 -14.56 0.10 -6.81
N SER A 23 -15.38 -0.89 -7.22
CA SER A 23 -16.44 -0.62 -8.18
C SER A 23 -17.41 0.39 -7.58
N SER A 24 -17.53 1.56 -8.20
CA SER A 24 -18.64 2.46 -7.91
C SER A 24 -19.90 1.76 -8.38
N SER A 25 -20.77 1.33 -7.46
CA SER A 25 -22.00 0.64 -7.81
C SER A 25 -22.81 1.46 -8.82
N ALA A 26 -22.95 0.97 -10.05
CA ALA A 26 -24.05 1.38 -10.92
C ALA A 26 -25.40 1.01 -10.25
N PRO A 27 -26.53 1.67 -10.58
CA PRO A 27 -27.84 1.32 -10.03
C PRO A 27 -28.12 -0.19 -10.25
N PRO A 28 -28.84 -0.86 -9.34
CA PRO A 28 -28.96 -2.31 -9.37
C PRO A 28 -29.77 -2.75 -10.61
N GLY A 29 -29.06 -3.18 -11.65
CA GLY A 29 -29.57 -4.13 -12.63
C GLY A 29 -29.27 -5.52 -12.09
N ASN A 30 -30.30 -6.35 -11.92
CA ASN A 30 -30.21 -7.70 -11.37
C ASN A 30 -29.13 -8.53 -12.10
N SER A 31 -27.95 -8.63 -11.49
CA SER A 31 -26.92 -9.58 -11.85
C SER A 31 -26.21 -9.95 -10.56
N SER A 32 -26.55 -11.12 -10.00
CA SER A 32 -25.82 -11.76 -8.91
C SER A 32 -24.42 -12.15 -9.40
N THR A 33 -23.51 -11.19 -9.52
CA THR A 33 -22.08 -11.47 -9.48
C THR A 33 -21.71 -11.61 -8.02
N ALA A 34 -21.46 -12.85 -7.60
CA ALA A 34 -20.94 -13.18 -6.29
C ALA A 34 -19.76 -12.24 -5.98
N SER A 35 -19.95 -11.33 -5.04
CA SER A 35 -18.84 -10.62 -4.42
C SER A 35 -17.98 -11.70 -3.78
N THR A 36 -16.80 -11.96 -4.35
CA THR A 36 -15.81 -12.89 -3.80
C THR A 36 -15.48 -12.42 -2.39
N ARG A 37 -16.24 -12.90 -1.40
CA ARG A 37 -15.92 -12.71 0.01
C ARG A 37 -14.76 -13.65 0.27
N TYR A 38 -13.58 -13.07 0.46
CA TYR A 38 -12.46 -13.84 0.97
C TYR A 38 -12.84 -14.47 2.32
N PRO A 39 -12.31 -15.66 2.64
CA PRO A 39 -12.53 -16.27 3.95
C PRO A 39 -12.07 -15.30 5.04
N SER A 40 -12.96 -14.98 5.97
CA SER A 40 -12.61 -14.21 7.16
C SER A 40 -11.91 -15.11 8.15
N VAL A 41 -10.67 -14.79 8.51
CA VAL A 41 -9.93 -15.48 9.57
C VAL A 41 -10.00 -14.70 10.89
N PRO A 42 -9.84 -15.37 12.05
CA PRO A 42 -9.74 -14.69 13.32
C PRO A 42 -8.60 -13.65 13.33
N PRO A 43 -8.81 -12.46 13.91
CA PRO A 43 -7.74 -11.50 14.12
C PRO A 43 -6.58 -12.07 14.95
N LEU A 44 -5.38 -11.58 14.70
CA LEU A 44 -4.21 -11.91 15.49
C LEU A 44 -4.05 -10.96 16.68
N PRO A 45 -3.57 -11.45 17.84
CA PRO A 45 -3.06 -10.63 18.92
C PRO A 45 -2.07 -9.56 18.42
N PRO A 46 -1.89 -8.43 19.12
CA PRO A 46 -0.90 -7.42 18.77
C PRO A 46 0.53 -7.98 18.66
N SER A 47 1.26 -7.64 17.59
CA SER A 47 2.70 -7.92 17.42
C SER A 47 3.27 -6.99 16.36
N ALA A 48 4.49 -6.48 16.60
CA ALA A 48 5.17 -5.59 15.68
C ALA A 48 5.54 -6.32 14.36
N PRO A 49 5.41 -5.65 13.21
CA PRO A 49 5.83 -6.22 11.94
C PRO A 49 7.35 -6.10 11.77
N VAL A 50 7.96 -7.11 11.13
CA VAL A 50 9.42 -7.15 10.89
C VAL A 50 9.77 -7.10 9.41
N ARG A 51 8.88 -7.58 8.53
CA ARG A 51 9.13 -7.66 7.09
C ARG A 51 7.82 -7.69 6.33
N LEU A 52 7.80 -7.00 5.19
CA LEU A 52 6.69 -6.95 4.26
C LEU A 52 7.10 -7.62 2.95
N ARG A 53 6.22 -8.50 2.43
CA ARG A 53 6.38 -9.10 1.11
C ARG A 53 5.14 -8.86 0.26
N ILE A 54 5.37 -8.56 -1.00
CA ILE A 54 4.31 -8.44 -2.01
C ILE A 54 4.82 -9.17 -3.27
N PRO A 55 4.55 -10.47 -3.40
CA PRO A 55 5.14 -11.30 -4.46
C PRO A 55 4.86 -10.79 -5.88
N ALA A 56 3.64 -10.32 -6.14
CA ALA A 56 3.20 -9.84 -7.47
C ALA A 56 4.07 -8.71 -8.04
N ILE A 57 4.67 -7.89 -7.17
CA ILE A 57 5.54 -6.76 -7.57
C ILE A 57 6.99 -6.93 -7.11
N GLY A 58 7.35 -8.12 -6.60
CA GLY A 58 8.73 -8.45 -6.20
C GLY A 58 9.22 -7.76 -4.92
N VAL A 59 8.32 -7.22 -4.09
CA VAL A 59 8.72 -6.54 -2.85
C VAL A 59 9.04 -7.57 -1.77
N ASN A 60 10.20 -7.40 -1.13
CA ASN A 60 10.62 -8.12 0.07
C ASN A 60 11.47 -7.20 0.95
N ALA A 61 10.80 -6.43 1.81
CA ALA A 61 11.38 -5.28 2.49
C ALA A 61 11.45 -5.45 4.00
N PRO A 62 12.57 -5.09 4.66
CA PRO A 62 12.56 -4.90 6.11
C PRO A 62 11.57 -3.79 6.48
N MET A 63 10.94 -3.93 7.65
CA MET A 63 10.03 -2.92 8.18
C MET A 63 10.67 -2.12 9.30
N THR A 64 10.39 -0.82 9.32
CA THR A 64 10.71 0.08 10.44
C THR A 64 9.43 0.65 11.05
N GLU A 65 9.52 1.12 12.29
CA GLU A 65 8.47 1.90 12.90
C GLU A 65 8.48 3.33 12.32
N LEU A 66 7.29 3.87 12.07
CA LEU A 66 7.04 5.24 11.63
C LEU A 66 6.28 6.00 12.70
N SER A 67 6.47 7.32 12.70
CA SER A 67 5.80 8.25 13.60
C SER A 67 5.17 9.41 12.83
N LEU A 68 4.24 10.10 13.49
CA LEU A 68 3.69 11.34 12.96
C LEU A 68 4.69 12.48 13.17
N ASN A 69 4.66 13.47 12.30
CA ASN A 69 5.30 14.77 12.53
C ASN A 69 4.42 15.67 13.41
N ASP A 70 4.91 16.89 13.66
CA ASP A 70 4.26 17.85 14.54
C ASP A 70 2.92 18.36 13.96
N THR A 71 2.70 18.16 12.66
CA THR A 71 1.45 18.47 11.96
C THR A 71 0.51 17.27 11.87
N GLY A 72 0.83 16.15 12.53
CA GLY A 72 0.03 14.92 12.51
C GLY A 72 0.17 14.08 11.23
N ALA A 73 1.09 14.40 10.33
CA ALA A 73 1.31 13.65 9.11
C ALA A 73 2.31 12.50 9.31
N LEU A 74 2.03 11.34 8.72
CA LEU A 74 2.91 10.17 8.81
C LEU A 74 4.23 10.44 8.08
N ARG A 75 5.35 10.33 8.80
CA ARG A 75 6.69 10.43 8.20
C ARG A 75 7.02 9.10 7.50
N PRO A 76 7.35 9.08 6.20
CA PRO A 76 7.84 7.87 5.55
C PRO A 76 9.22 7.46 6.10
N PRO A 77 9.73 6.26 5.75
CA PRO A 77 11.11 5.90 6.00
C PRO A 77 12.09 7.00 5.54
N ALA A 78 13.25 7.13 6.17
CA ALA A 78 14.24 8.12 5.74
C ALA A 78 14.64 7.91 4.26
N ALA A 79 14.95 8.98 3.53
CA ALA A 79 15.25 8.90 2.09
C ALA A 79 16.47 8.03 1.75
N ASN A 80 17.41 7.86 2.68
CA ASN A 80 18.56 6.95 2.55
C ASN A 80 18.20 5.48 2.83
N MET A 81 16.93 5.17 3.08
CA MET A 81 16.38 3.82 3.25
C MET A 81 15.35 3.48 2.15
N PRO A 82 15.72 3.57 0.85
CA PRO A 82 14.78 3.38 -0.26
C PRO A 82 14.11 2.01 -0.27
N GLY A 83 14.79 0.97 0.26
CA GLY A 83 14.29 -0.41 0.32
C GLY A 83 13.49 -0.76 1.57
N PHE A 84 13.24 0.19 2.48
CA PHE A 84 12.46 -0.05 3.70
C PHE A 84 11.00 0.30 3.49
N ALA A 85 10.11 -0.59 3.97
CA ALA A 85 8.73 -0.22 4.27
C ALA A 85 8.66 0.23 5.73
N GLY A 86 7.66 1.02 6.09
CA GLY A 86 7.40 1.39 7.47
C GLY A 86 5.96 1.16 7.87
N TRP A 87 5.71 0.97 9.17
CA TRP A 87 4.39 0.86 9.77
C TRP A 87 4.20 1.94 10.83
N TYR A 88 3.02 2.55 10.90
CA TYR A 88 2.71 3.53 11.94
C TYR A 88 2.64 2.88 13.33
N GLY A 89 3.67 3.10 14.13
CA GLY A 89 3.94 2.35 15.36
C GLY A 89 2.94 2.53 16.50
N ALA A 90 2.36 3.73 16.59
CA ALA A 90 1.34 4.04 17.58
C ALA A 90 -0.09 3.63 17.12
N GLY A 91 -0.22 3.03 15.93
CA GLY A 91 -1.48 2.58 15.35
C GLY A 91 -1.78 1.09 15.57
N THR A 92 -2.69 0.55 14.77
CA THR A 92 -3.05 -0.89 14.80
C THR A 92 -1.91 -1.75 14.25
N PRO A 93 -1.43 -2.77 15.00
CA PRO A 93 -0.47 -3.73 14.47
C PRO A 93 -1.05 -4.59 13.35
N PRO A 94 -0.32 -4.86 12.24
CA PRO A 94 -0.86 -5.60 11.12
C PRO A 94 -1.34 -7.00 11.52
N GLY A 95 -2.64 -7.26 11.33
CA GLY A 95 -3.32 -8.52 11.64
C GLY A 95 -4.22 -8.45 12.86
N SER A 96 -4.12 -7.39 13.67
CA SER A 96 -5.07 -7.09 14.75
C SER A 96 -6.29 -6.33 14.22
N VAL A 97 -7.38 -6.33 15.00
CA VAL A 97 -8.59 -5.56 14.66
C VAL A 97 -8.25 -4.07 14.53
N GLY A 98 -8.67 -3.45 13.42
CA GLY A 98 -8.38 -2.06 13.09
C GLY A 98 -7.67 -1.92 11.75
N THR A 99 -7.23 -0.69 11.47
CA THR A 99 -6.57 -0.33 10.21
C THR A 99 -5.09 -0.14 10.46
N ALA A 100 -4.27 -1.08 9.99
CA ALA A 100 -2.82 -0.95 10.01
C ALA A 100 -2.36 -0.11 8.82
N VAL A 101 -1.53 0.91 9.07
CA VAL A 101 -1.04 1.82 8.03
C VAL A 101 0.44 1.59 7.78
N THR A 102 0.78 1.36 6.52
CA THR A 102 2.16 1.21 6.06
C THR A 102 2.50 2.20 4.96
N ALA A 103 3.74 2.66 4.93
CA ALA A 103 4.21 3.65 3.95
C ALA A 103 5.65 3.36 3.51
N GLY A 104 5.98 3.81 2.30
CA GLY A 104 7.31 3.64 1.71
C GLY A 104 7.48 4.52 0.47
N HIS A 105 8.72 4.72 0.06
CA HIS A 105 9.04 5.57 -1.10
C HIS A 105 8.61 4.92 -2.41
N VAL A 106 8.10 5.74 -3.32
CA VAL A 106 7.86 5.36 -4.73
C VAL A 106 9.18 5.43 -5.50
N ASP A 107 9.95 6.49 -5.27
CA ASP A 107 11.30 6.71 -5.75
C ASP A 107 12.06 7.59 -4.77
N THR A 108 13.36 7.69 -5.00
CA THR A 108 14.31 8.52 -4.30
C THR A 108 15.26 9.14 -5.32
N PRO A 109 16.08 10.15 -4.95
CA PRO A 109 17.12 10.65 -5.84
C PRO A 109 18.12 9.57 -6.30
N GLN A 110 18.19 8.43 -5.60
CA GLN A 110 19.06 7.30 -5.93
C GLN A 110 18.40 6.26 -6.86
N GLY A 111 17.10 6.40 -7.14
CA GLY A 111 16.35 5.47 -8.00
C GLY A 111 15.04 4.98 -7.36
N PRO A 112 14.44 3.90 -7.90
CA PRO A 112 13.17 3.35 -7.43
C PRO A 112 13.17 3.04 -5.93
N GLY A 113 12.06 3.38 -5.27
CA GLY A 113 11.80 3.04 -3.88
C GLY A 113 11.12 1.69 -3.74
N VAL A 114 10.94 1.24 -2.50
CA VAL A 114 10.32 -0.04 -2.16
C VAL A 114 8.93 -0.23 -2.78
N PHE A 115 8.19 0.86 -2.99
CA PHE A 115 6.83 0.84 -3.52
C PHE A 115 6.72 1.46 -4.90
N HIS A 116 7.82 1.52 -5.66
CA HIS A 116 7.81 2.01 -7.06
C HIS A 116 6.70 1.38 -7.90
N ARG A 117 6.53 0.05 -7.79
CA ARG A 117 5.56 -0.75 -8.56
C ARG A 117 4.21 -0.94 -7.87
N LEU A 118 3.91 -0.21 -6.79
CA LEU A 118 2.70 -0.43 -5.99
C LEU A 118 1.40 -0.27 -6.82
N GLY A 119 1.40 0.64 -7.79
CA GLY A 119 0.27 0.85 -8.70
C GLY A 119 -0.02 -0.32 -9.66
N GLU A 120 0.87 -1.31 -9.77
CA GLU A 120 0.62 -2.52 -10.59
C GLU A 120 -0.23 -3.57 -9.88
N LEU A 121 -0.42 -3.45 -8.55
CA LEU A 121 -1.13 -4.48 -7.79
C LEU A 121 -2.58 -4.62 -8.20
N ALA A 122 -3.03 -5.85 -8.38
CA ALA A 122 -4.40 -6.16 -8.72
C ALA A 122 -5.21 -6.58 -7.49
N LYS A 123 -6.53 -6.45 -7.59
CA LYS A 123 -7.45 -7.09 -6.65
C LYS A 123 -7.18 -8.60 -6.62
N GLY A 124 -7.07 -9.16 -5.42
CA GLY A 124 -6.74 -10.57 -5.21
C GLY A 124 -5.25 -10.85 -4.99
N ASP A 125 -4.36 -9.90 -5.28
CA ASP A 125 -2.95 -10.05 -4.93
C ASP A 125 -2.76 -10.13 -3.41
N THR A 126 -1.69 -10.78 -2.97
CA THR A 126 -1.40 -10.99 -1.55
C THR A 126 -0.30 -10.05 -1.05
N ILE A 127 -0.48 -9.61 0.20
CA ILE A 127 0.52 -8.88 0.99
C ILE A 127 0.76 -9.67 2.26
N GLU A 128 2.02 -10.04 2.50
CA GLU A 128 2.42 -10.80 3.68
C GLU A 128 3.20 -9.90 4.64
N ILE A 129 2.78 -9.89 5.91
CA ILE A 129 3.50 -9.22 6.99
C ILE A 129 4.01 -10.28 7.95
N ILE A 130 5.33 -10.50 7.92
CA ILE A 130 6.02 -11.31 8.91
C ILE A 130 6.13 -10.48 10.19
N ARG A 131 5.79 -11.08 11.33
CA ARG A 131 5.69 -10.41 12.63
C ARG A 131 6.71 -10.95 13.63
N SER A 132 6.97 -10.19 14.70
CA SER A 132 7.95 -10.56 15.74
C SER A 132 7.55 -11.81 16.53
N ASP A 133 6.26 -12.13 16.56
CA ASP A 133 5.72 -13.36 17.14
C ASP A 133 5.88 -14.61 16.25
N ARG A 134 6.60 -14.48 15.13
CA ARG A 134 6.85 -15.53 14.12
C ARG A 134 5.62 -16.00 13.34
N ARG A 135 4.50 -15.27 13.43
CA ARG A 135 3.34 -15.47 12.54
C ARG A 135 3.43 -14.56 11.32
N THR A 136 2.66 -14.91 10.30
CA THR A 136 2.57 -14.11 9.07
C THR A 136 1.12 -13.71 8.86
N ALA A 137 0.82 -12.41 8.98
CA ALA A 137 -0.48 -11.90 8.60
C ALA A 137 -0.54 -11.78 7.06
N VAL A 138 -1.45 -12.53 6.43
CA VAL A 138 -1.65 -12.51 4.97
C VAL A 138 -2.91 -11.72 4.66
N PHE A 139 -2.74 -10.64 3.92
CA PHE A 139 -3.80 -9.78 3.44
C PHE A 139 -4.03 -10.00 1.96
N THR A 140 -5.28 -9.88 1.53
CA THR A 140 -5.64 -9.89 0.11
C THR A 140 -6.09 -8.50 -0.30
N VAL A 141 -5.56 -8.02 -1.43
CA VAL A 141 -5.87 -6.71 -1.99
C VAL A 141 -7.34 -6.66 -2.40
N ASP A 142 -8.04 -5.68 -1.85
CA ASP A 142 -9.43 -5.37 -2.15
C ASP A 142 -9.52 -4.34 -3.28
N ALA A 143 -8.65 -3.33 -3.25
CA ALA A 143 -8.55 -2.27 -4.25
C ALA A 143 -7.19 -1.55 -4.22
N VAL A 144 -6.84 -0.90 -5.33
CA VAL A 144 -5.72 0.05 -5.44
C VAL A 144 -6.23 1.33 -6.08
N GLU A 145 -6.07 2.45 -5.39
CA GLU A 145 -6.65 3.73 -5.80
C GLU A 145 -5.61 4.84 -5.73
N LEU A 146 -5.72 5.81 -6.64
CA LEU A 146 -4.91 7.03 -6.66
C LEU A 146 -5.75 8.21 -6.16
N TYR A 147 -5.22 8.95 -5.19
CA TYR A 147 -5.85 10.15 -4.66
C TYR A 147 -4.96 11.37 -4.82
N ASP A 148 -5.56 12.51 -5.17
CA ASP A 148 -4.89 13.81 -5.13
C ASP A 148 -4.59 14.19 -3.67
N LYS A 149 -3.39 14.74 -3.41
CA LYS A 149 -2.98 15.15 -2.06
C LYS A 149 -3.89 16.23 -1.45
N LYS A 150 -4.52 17.07 -2.27
CA LYS A 150 -5.43 18.15 -1.83
C LYS A 150 -6.83 17.65 -1.51
N ALA A 151 -7.19 16.45 -1.98
CA ALA A 151 -8.50 15.82 -1.79
C ALA A 151 -8.36 14.42 -1.18
N PHE A 152 -7.33 14.22 -0.37
CA PHE A 152 -7.02 12.93 0.22
C PHE A 152 -8.13 12.52 1.21
N PRO A 153 -8.76 11.34 1.06
CA PRO A 153 -9.89 10.96 1.89
C PRO A 153 -9.43 10.32 3.20
N ASP A 154 -9.01 11.14 4.17
CA ASP A 154 -8.45 10.69 5.44
C ASP A 154 -9.32 9.66 6.16
N GLU A 155 -10.64 9.87 6.26
CA GLU A 155 -11.53 8.93 6.93
C GLU A 155 -11.57 7.56 6.24
N LYS A 156 -11.55 7.52 4.90
CA LYS A 156 -11.56 6.25 4.16
C LYS A 156 -10.23 5.50 4.31
N VAL A 157 -9.12 6.23 4.34
CA VAL A 157 -7.78 5.64 4.40
C VAL A 157 -7.41 5.27 5.83
N TYR A 158 -7.55 6.19 6.78
CA TYR A 158 -7.06 6.05 8.15
C TYR A 158 -8.15 5.68 9.17
N GLY A 159 -9.42 5.74 8.79
CA GLY A 159 -10.54 5.41 9.66
C GLY A 159 -10.41 4.03 10.30
N SER A 160 -10.93 3.91 11.52
CA SER A 160 -10.93 2.65 12.26
C SER A 160 -11.76 1.57 11.56
N SER A 161 -11.37 0.31 11.71
CA SER A 161 -12.14 -0.84 11.21
C SER A 161 -12.44 -1.84 12.32
N HIS A 162 -13.59 -2.51 12.23
CA HIS A 162 -13.95 -3.65 13.08
C HIS A 162 -13.34 -4.97 12.60
N ARG A 163 -12.59 -4.95 11.50
CA ARG A 163 -11.84 -6.09 10.96
C ARG A 163 -10.36 -5.74 10.85
N PRO A 164 -9.47 -6.73 10.71
CA PRO A 164 -8.06 -6.46 10.42
C PRO A 164 -7.89 -6.02 8.97
N GLU A 165 -7.59 -4.74 8.79
CA GLU A 165 -7.35 -4.11 7.49
C GLU A 165 -5.91 -3.58 7.40
N LEU A 166 -5.40 -3.52 6.18
CA LEU A 166 -4.10 -2.96 5.86
C LEU A 166 -4.27 -1.84 4.82
N ARG A 167 -3.50 -0.77 5.01
CA ARG A 167 -3.24 0.27 4.01
C ARG A 167 -1.76 0.26 3.65
N VAL A 168 -1.46 0.18 2.36
CA VAL A 168 -0.09 0.38 1.84
C VAL A 168 -0.09 1.64 0.99
N ILE A 169 0.71 2.62 1.40
CA ILE A 169 0.65 3.97 0.84
C ILE A 169 2.01 4.35 0.25
N THR A 170 1.99 4.94 -0.94
CA THR A 170 3.16 5.59 -1.52
C THR A 170 2.78 6.83 -2.34
N CYS A 171 3.75 7.67 -2.67
CA CYS A 171 3.53 8.81 -3.58
C CYS A 171 3.18 8.32 -4.99
N GLY A 172 2.35 9.06 -5.71
CA GLY A 172 1.99 8.72 -7.09
C GLY A 172 1.29 9.84 -7.84
N GLY A 173 0.67 9.50 -8.96
CA GLY A 173 0.03 10.47 -9.85
C GLY A 173 1.03 11.33 -10.63
N PRO A 174 0.58 12.47 -11.18
CA PRO A 174 1.44 13.40 -11.91
C PRO A 174 2.61 13.89 -11.05
N TYR A 175 3.78 14.07 -11.68
CA TYR A 175 4.96 14.64 -11.05
C TYR A 175 5.18 16.07 -11.56
N ALA A 176 5.40 17.01 -10.63
CA ALA A 176 5.83 18.38 -10.92
C ALA A 176 7.20 18.61 -10.25
N GLU A 177 8.15 19.22 -10.96
CA GLU A 177 9.54 19.33 -10.48
C GLU A 177 9.65 20.11 -9.16
N GLU A 178 8.78 21.11 -8.95
CA GLU A 178 8.83 22.00 -7.79
C GLU A 178 8.16 21.40 -6.55
N THR A 179 7.19 20.51 -6.73
CA THR A 179 6.31 20.03 -5.65
C THR A 179 6.25 18.50 -5.53
N GLY A 180 6.90 17.78 -6.44
CA GLY A 180 6.95 16.32 -6.52
C GLY A 180 5.65 15.70 -7.03
N TYR A 181 5.40 14.47 -6.59
CA TYR A 181 4.16 13.75 -6.89
C TYR A 181 2.94 14.45 -6.30
N GLN A 182 1.89 14.61 -7.11
CA GLN A 182 0.66 15.31 -6.72
C GLN A 182 -0.36 14.42 -6.03
N GLY A 183 -0.16 13.10 -6.03
CA GLY A 183 -1.07 12.14 -5.42
C GLY A 183 -0.39 11.09 -4.56
N ASN A 184 -1.21 10.19 -4.05
CA ASN A 184 -0.81 9.00 -3.33
C ASN A 184 -1.55 7.78 -3.89
N VAL A 185 -0.82 6.70 -4.14
CA VAL A 185 -1.41 5.39 -4.38
C VAL A 185 -1.67 4.72 -3.04
N VAL A 186 -2.89 4.24 -2.84
CA VAL A 186 -3.35 3.57 -1.63
C VAL A 186 -3.89 2.19 -2.00
N VAL A 187 -3.25 1.16 -1.45
CA VAL A 187 -3.74 -0.22 -1.50
C VAL A 187 -4.61 -0.47 -0.27
N PHE A 188 -5.80 -0.99 -0.50
CA PHE A 188 -6.73 -1.47 0.52
C PHE A 188 -6.66 -2.99 0.53
N ALA A 189 -6.46 -3.59 1.70
CA ALA A 189 -6.41 -5.04 1.83
C ALA A 189 -7.00 -5.53 3.16
N THR A 190 -7.58 -6.72 3.15
CA THR A 190 -8.22 -7.36 4.31
C THR A 190 -7.48 -8.65 4.67
N LEU A 191 -7.37 -8.96 5.97
CA LEU A 191 -6.74 -10.20 6.44
C LEU A 191 -7.54 -11.44 6.01
N THR A 192 -6.86 -12.41 5.39
CA THR A 192 -7.46 -13.61 4.83
C THR A 192 -6.76 -14.91 5.25
N ALA A 193 -5.54 -14.84 5.78
CA ALA A 193 -4.85 -15.95 6.42
C ALA A 193 -3.83 -15.48 7.47
N ALA A 194 -3.43 -16.37 8.39
CA ALA A 194 -2.53 -16.07 9.51
C ALA A 194 -1.73 -17.30 9.98
#